data_AF-A0A368FRK1-F1
#
_entry.id   AF-A0A368FRK1-F1
#
_cell.length_a   1.000
_cell.length_b   1.000
_cell.length_c   1.000
_cell.angle_alpha   90.00
_cell.angle_beta   90.00
_cell.angle_gamma   90.00
#
_symmetry.space_group_name_H-M   'P 1'
#
loop_
_entity.id
_entity.type
_entity.pdbx_description
1 polymer ?
#
loop_
_entity_poly.entity_id
_entity_poly.type
_entity_poly.pdbx_seq_one_letter_code
_entity_poly.pdbx_strand_id
1 'polypeptide(L)'
;MNEKELAAARDAVAYGCIKYADLSHTRTQDYVFSFDRMLDDKGNTAVYLLYAYARIRSIVRTSGIDAKTIADYISRTPDIPISHPAELNLSKQILKLADCVLQVLDSLMLHQLCDYLYQLATTFHDFYNACYVIEKKDGG
;
A
#
# COMPACT_ATOMS: atom_id res chain seq x y z
N MET A 1 -19.90 4.30 9.28
CA MET A 1 -19.75 3.33 8.19
C MET A 1 -21.13 2.86 7.80
N ASN A 2 -21.54 3.08 6.55
CA ASN A 2 -22.84 2.62 6.07
C ASN A 2 -22.78 1.13 5.64
N GLU A 3 -23.93 0.50 5.38
CA GLU A 3 -23.98 -0.92 5.00
C GLU A 3 -23.20 -1.24 3.72
N LYS A 4 -23.17 -0.31 2.76
CA LYS A 4 -22.42 -0.48 1.50
C LYS A 4 -20.91 -0.49 1.75
N GLU A 5 -20.42 0.41 2.60
CA GLU A 5 -19.01 0.47 2.99
C GLU A 5 -18.58 -0.80 3.73
N LEU A 6 -19.44 -1.32 4.63
CA LEU A 6 -19.20 -2.57 5.33
C LEU A 6 -19.12 -3.76 4.36
N ALA A 7 -20.05 -3.86 3.41
CA ALA A 7 -20.05 -4.92 2.40
C ALA A 7 -18.80 -4.87 1.51
N ALA A 8 -18.42 -3.67 1.05
CA ALA A 8 -17.21 -3.48 0.24
C ALA A 8 -15.93 -3.86 1.00
N ALA A 9 -15.82 -3.48 2.28
CA ALA A 9 -14.69 -3.86 3.12
C ALA A 9 -14.63 -5.37 3.35
N ARG A 10 -15.77 -6.00 3.66
CA ARG A 10 -15.87 -7.46 3.84
C ARG A 10 -15.41 -8.20 2.59
N ASP A 11 -15.92 -7.83 1.43
CA ASP A 11 -15.62 -8.52 0.17
C ASP A 11 -14.16 -8.32 -0.25
N ALA A 12 -13.62 -7.11 -0.05
CA ALA A 12 -12.21 -6.82 -0.30
C ALA A 12 -11.29 -7.65 0.60
N VAL A 13 -11.58 -7.76 1.90
CA VAL A 13 -10.79 -8.57 2.84
C VAL A 13 -10.93 -10.05 2.50
N ALA A 14 -12.15 -10.57 2.38
CA ALA A 14 -12.39 -12.00 2.16
C ALA A 14 -11.73 -12.51 0.87
N TYR A 15 -12.02 -11.86 -0.27
CA TYR A 15 -11.46 -12.29 -1.55
C TYR A 15 -9.98 -11.90 -1.69
N GLY A 16 -9.58 -10.77 -1.12
CA GLY A 16 -8.20 -10.30 -1.15
C GLY A 16 -7.26 -11.25 -0.42
N CYS A 17 -7.63 -11.71 0.78
CA CYS A 17 -6.80 -12.62 1.57
C CYS A 17 -6.60 -13.97 0.88
N ILE A 18 -7.67 -14.54 0.31
CA ILE A 18 -7.58 -15.81 -0.42
C ILE A 18 -6.65 -15.67 -1.65
N LYS A 19 -6.87 -14.64 -2.48
CA LYS A 19 -6.08 -14.42 -3.69
C LYS A 19 -4.62 -14.12 -3.36
N TYR A 20 -4.37 -13.26 -2.38
CA TYR A 20 -3.03 -12.86 -2.02
C TYR A 20 -2.25 -14.00 -1.37
N ALA A 21 -2.88 -14.79 -0.50
CA ALA A 21 -2.21 -15.92 0.15
C ALA A 21 -1.74 -16.95 -0.87
N ASP A 22 -2.49 -17.19 -1.94
CA ASP A 22 -2.05 -18.04 -3.05
C ASP A 22 -0.90 -17.37 -3.83
N LEU A 23 -1.15 -16.16 -4.35
CA LEU A 23 -0.23 -15.47 -5.26
C LEU A 23 1.11 -15.04 -4.64
N SER A 24 1.15 -14.82 -3.33
CA SER A 24 2.35 -14.43 -2.59
C SER A 24 3.33 -15.59 -2.37
N HIS A 25 2.94 -16.82 -2.68
CA HIS A 25 3.84 -17.96 -2.69
C HIS A 25 4.32 -18.25 -4.11
N THR A 26 5.50 -18.85 -4.20
CA THR A 26 6.01 -19.30 -5.50
C THR A 26 5.10 -20.38 -6.07
N ARG A 27 4.57 -20.15 -7.28
CA ARG A 27 3.65 -21.07 -7.98
C ARG A 27 4.20 -22.47 -8.27
N THR A 28 5.50 -22.70 -8.08
CA THR A 28 6.16 -24.01 -8.27
C THR A 28 6.31 -24.79 -6.96
N GLN A 29 5.85 -24.23 -5.83
CA GLN A 29 5.84 -24.89 -4.53
C GLN A 29 4.40 -25.27 -4.14
N ASP A 30 4.28 -26.23 -3.21
CA ASP A 30 2.99 -26.62 -2.67
C ASP A 30 2.34 -25.47 -1.90
N TYR A 31 1.04 -25.28 -2.12
CA TYR A 31 0.26 -24.27 -1.42
C TYR A 31 -0.39 -24.85 -0.16
N VAL A 32 -0.15 -24.20 0.99
CA VAL A 32 -0.77 -24.57 2.27
C VAL A 32 -1.94 -23.63 2.56
N PHE A 33 -3.15 -24.13 2.40
CA PHE A 33 -4.36 -23.39 2.74
C PHE A 33 -4.50 -23.25 4.26
N SER A 34 -4.53 -22.01 4.78
CA SER A 34 -4.75 -21.72 6.19
C SER A 34 -5.44 -20.37 6.37
N PHE A 35 -6.67 -20.39 6.91
CA PHE A 35 -7.42 -19.17 7.21
C PHE A 35 -6.70 -18.28 8.21
N ASP A 36 -6.16 -18.88 9.28
CA ASP A 36 -5.44 -18.14 10.33
C ASP A 36 -4.25 -17.37 9.75
N ARG A 37 -3.48 -17.98 8.83
CA ARG A 37 -2.33 -17.32 8.20
C ARG A 37 -2.75 -16.24 7.21
N MET A 38 -3.75 -16.48 6.36
CA MET A 38 -4.13 -15.50 5.34
C MET A 38 -4.88 -14.28 5.89
N LEU A 39 -5.53 -14.44 7.06
CA LEU A 39 -6.27 -13.38 7.75
C LEU A 39 -5.46 -12.69 8.86
N ASP A 40 -4.19 -13.06 9.05
CA ASP A 40 -3.31 -12.41 10.02
C ASP A 40 -3.16 -10.92 9.67
N ASP A 41 -3.31 -10.05 10.67
CA ASP A 41 -3.20 -8.61 10.52
C ASP A 41 -1.73 -8.13 10.50
N LYS A 42 -0.79 -9.05 10.74
CA LYS A 42 0.65 -8.82 10.70
C LYS A 42 1.30 -9.62 9.57
N GLY A 43 2.44 -9.12 9.14
CA GLY A 43 3.26 -9.78 8.13
C GLY A 43 2.76 -9.59 6.71
N ASN A 44 3.18 -10.49 5.82
CA ASN A 44 2.96 -10.41 4.38
C ASN A 44 1.56 -10.93 4.00
N THR A 45 0.52 -10.15 4.31
CA THR A 45 -0.89 -10.52 4.07
C THR A 45 -1.66 -9.41 3.36
N ALA A 46 -2.77 -9.77 2.71
CA ALA A 46 -3.68 -8.77 2.13
C ALA A 46 -4.27 -7.85 3.18
N VAL A 47 -4.48 -8.31 4.42
CA VAL A 47 -4.98 -7.49 5.52
C VAL A 47 -4.02 -6.33 5.78
N TYR A 48 -2.72 -6.60 5.86
CA TYR A 48 -1.69 -5.57 6.02
C TYR A 48 -1.69 -4.56 4.86
N LEU A 49 -1.78 -5.03 3.62
CA LEU A 49 -1.82 -4.16 2.44
C LEU A 49 -3.08 -3.29 2.39
N LEU A 50 -4.25 -3.85 2.69
CA LEU A 50 -5.51 -3.12 2.73
C LEU A 50 -5.52 -2.07 3.84
N TYR A 51 -4.90 -2.38 4.99
CA TYR A 51 -4.69 -1.41 6.05
C TYR A 51 -3.80 -0.24 5.60
N ALA A 52 -2.66 -0.52 4.97
CA ALA A 52 -1.76 0.51 4.44
C ALA A 52 -2.49 1.40 3.41
N TYR A 53 -3.23 0.79 2.48
CA TYR A 53 -4.05 1.51 1.50
C TYR A 53 -5.10 2.40 2.18
N ALA A 54 -5.86 1.87 3.13
CA ALA A 54 -6.88 2.63 3.86
C ALA A 54 -6.27 3.83 4.60
N ARG A 55 -5.08 3.67 5.18
CA ARG A 55 -4.35 4.75 5.85
C ARG A 55 -3.94 5.86 4.88
N ILE A 56 -3.36 5.51 3.73
CA ILE A 56 -3.01 6.47 2.66
C ILE A 56 -4.24 7.27 2.23
N ARG A 57 -5.36 6.59 1.97
CA ARG A 57 -6.63 7.23 1.59
C ARG A 57 -7.17 8.11 2.72
N SER A 58 -6.98 7.72 3.97
CA SER A 58 -7.39 8.51 5.12
C SER A 58 -6.61 9.81 5.25
N ILE A 59 -5.31 9.84 4.94
CA ILE A 59 -4.51 11.08 4.95
C ILE A 59 -5.15 12.12 4.04
N VAL A 60 -5.44 11.75 2.78
CA VAL A 60 -6.07 12.67 1.82
C VAL A 60 -7.45 13.12 2.28
N ARG A 61 -8.24 12.21 2.88
CA ARG A 61 -9.56 12.56 3.40
C ARG A 61 -9.50 13.51 4.61
N THR A 62 -8.53 13.31 5.50
CA THR A 62 -8.40 14.07 6.75
C THR A 62 -7.67 15.40 6.55
N SER A 63 -6.87 15.55 5.48
CA SER A 63 -6.19 16.81 5.18
C SER A 63 -7.16 17.96 4.85
N GLY A 64 -8.39 17.64 4.45
CA GLY A 64 -9.37 18.63 3.97
C GLY A 64 -9.01 19.23 2.61
N ILE A 65 -8.00 18.68 1.93
CA ILE A 65 -7.55 19.13 0.61
C ILE A 65 -8.26 18.30 -0.45
N ASP A 66 -8.94 18.97 -1.39
CA ASP A 66 -9.57 18.28 -2.51
C ASP A 66 -8.55 17.76 -3.54
N ALA A 67 -8.98 16.78 -4.34
CA ALA A 67 -8.11 16.16 -5.35
C ALA A 67 -7.64 17.14 -6.42
N LYS A 68 -8.42 18.20 -6.71
CA LYS A 68 -8.07 19.20 -7.71
C LYS A 68 -6.91 20.07 -7.23
N THR A 69 -6.94 20.47 -5.97
CA THR A 69 -5.89 21.26 -5.32
C THR A 69 -4.57 20.49 -5.29
N ILE A 70 -4.62 19.18 -5.00
CA ILE A 70 -3.45 18.29 -5.07
C ILE A 70 -2.90 18.23 -6.50
N ALA A 71 -3.77 18.01 -7.49
CA ALA A 71 -3.36 17.94 -8.89
C ALA A 71 -2.76 19.26 -9.40
N ASP A 72 -3.36 20.39 -9.04
CA ASP A 72 -2.86 21.72 -9.40
C ASP A 72 -1.52 22.03 -8.71
N TYR A 73 -1.29 21.53 -7.49
CA TYR A 73 0.00 21.66 -6.79
C TYR A 73 1.08 20.85 -7.51
N ILE A 74 0.82 19.58 -7.81
CA ILE A 74 1.75 18.69 -8.54
C ILE A 74 2.10 19.30 -9.91
N SER A 75 1.12 19.82 -10.63
CA SER A 75 1.34 20.40 -11.97
C SER A 75 2.20 21.66 -11.95
N ARG A 76 2.23 22.39 -10.82
CA ARG A 76 3.01 23.62 -10.64
C ARG A 76 4.34 23.39 -9.91
N THR A 77 4.55 22.19 -9.39
CA THR A 77 5.71 21.82 -8.57
C THR A 77 6.46 20.70 -9.28
N PRO A 78 7.38 21.02 -10.21
CA PRO A 78 8.08 20.02 -11.01
C PRO A 78 9.00 19.14 -10.16
N ASP A 79 9.53 19.68 -9.06
CA ASP A 79 10.43 18.99 -8.15
C ASP A 79 9.72 18.71 -6.82
N ILE A 80 9.59 17.43 -6.47
CA ILE A 80 9.12 17.03 -5.14
C ILE A 80 10.29 17.19 -4.18
N PRO A 81 10.20 18.06 -3.14
CA PRO A 81 11.27 18.23 -2.18
C PRO A 81 11.43 16.94 -1.36
N ILE A 82 12.55 16.24 -1.58
CA ILE A 82 12.93 15.05 -0.82
C ILE A 82 14.10 15.45 0.07
N SER A 83 13.86 15.45 1.38
CA SER A 83 14.83 15.92 2.38
C SER A 83 15.15 14.85 3.42
N HIS A 84 14.20 13.98 3.75
CA HIS A 84 14.38 12.94 4.74
C HIS A 84 14.77 11.60 4.06
N PRO A 85 15.66 10.77 4.66
CA PRO A 85 16.02 9.47 4.09
C PRO A 85 14.82 8.54 3.83
N ALA A 86 13.79 8.61 4.68
CA ALA A 86 12.56 7.81 4.50
C ALA A 86 11.73 8.25 3.28
N GLU A 87 11.70 9.55 2.96
CA GLU A 87 11.09 10.06 1.72
C GLU A 87 11.83 9.50 0.51
N LEU A 88 13.17 9.58 0.52
CA LEU A 88 14.01 9.09 -0.58
C LEU A 88 13.82 7.58 -0.80
N ASN A 89 13.75 6.80 0.28
CA ASN A 89 13.51 5.37 0.21
C ASN A 89 12.13 5.04 -0.39
N LEU A 90 11.08 5.75 0.05
CA LEU A 90 9.74 5.59 -0.50
C LEU A 90 9.69 5.95 -1.98
N SER A 91 10.28 7.08 -2.38
CA SER A 91 10.34 7.50 -3.79
C SER A 91 11.04 6.46 -4.66
N LYS A 92 12.19 5.93 -4.21
CA LYS A 92 12.90 4.85 -4.90
C LYS A 92 12.04 3.59 -5.00
N GLN A 93 11.35 3.21 -3.92
CA GLN A 93 10.49 2.04 -3.92
C GLN A 93 9.33 2.17 -4.91
N ILE A 94 8.68 3.34 -4.98
CA ILE A 94 7.60 3.61 -5.95
C ILE A 94 8.08 3.44 -7.40
N LEU A 95 9.30 3.93 -7.72
CA LEU A 95 9.84 3.85 -9.08
C LEU A 95 10.14 2.42 -9.55
N LYS A 96 10.39 1.48 -8.62
CA LYS A 96 10.63 0.07 -8.95
C LYS A 96 9.42 -0.68 -9.50
N LEU A 97 8.21 -0.09 -9.46
CA LEU A 97 7.01 -0.76 -10.00
C LEU A 97 7.20 -1.17 -11.46
N ALA A 98 7.80 -0.30 -12.28
CA ALA A 98 8.00 -0.58 -13.70
C ALA A 98 8.90 -1.81 -13.91
N ASP A 99 10.03 -1.86 -13.19
CA ASP A 99 10.97 -2.98 -13.24
C ASP A 99 10.32 -4.29 -12.75
N CYS A 100 9.55 -4.21 -11.66
CA CYS A 100 8.81 -5.35 -11.11
C CYS A 100 7.80 -5.90 -12.13
N VAL A 101 7.05 -5.04 -12.82
CA VAL A 101 6.08 -5.46 -13.83
C VAL A 101 6.80 -6.16 -15.00
N LEU A 102 7.92 -5.61 -15.48
CA LEU A 102 8.72 -6.24 -16.54
C LEU A 102 9.23 -7.62 -16.10
N GLN A 103 9.76 -7.72 -14.89
CA GLN A 103 10.25 -8.99 -14.32
C GLN A 103 9.14 -10.04 -14.22
N VAL A 104 7.93 -9.65 -13.84
CA VAL A 104 6.77 -10.55 -13.75
C VAL A 104 6.30 -11.00 -15.13
N LEU A 105 6.35 -10.13 -16.14
CA LEU A 105 6.02 -10.48 -17.52
C LEU A 105 7.00 -11.53 -18.09
N ASP A 106 8.29 -11.40 -17.78
CA ASP A 106 9.32 -12.33 -18.25
C ASP A 106 9.27 -13.68 -17.51
N SER A 107 9.09 -13.65 -16.19
CA SER A 107 9.19 -14.85 -15.34
C SER A 107 7.85 -15.57 -15.11
N LEU A 108 6.73 -14.86 -15.27
CA LEU A 108 5.38 -15.29 -14.87
C LEU A 108 5.30 -15.69 -13.38
N MET A 109 6.08 -15.01 -12.54
CA MET A 109 6.16 -15.26 -11.09
C MET A 109 5.44 -14.15 -10.32
N LEU A 110 4.12 -14.31 -10.14
CA LEU A 110 3.27 -13.28 -9.50
C LEU A 110 3.64 -12.95 -8.05
N HIS A 111 4.29 -13.87 -7.32
CA HIS A 111 4.77 -13.60 -5.96
C HIS A 111 5.73 -12.41 -5.88
N GLN A 112 6.49 -12.14 -6.95
CA GLN A 112 7.39 -10.98 -7.02
C GLN A 112 6.62 -9.66 -6.95
N LEU A 113 5.42 -9.60 -7.55
CA LEU A 113 4.53 -8.44 -7.42
C LEU A 113 3.99 -8.32 -5.99
N CYS A 114 3.60 -9.44 -5.37
CA CYS A 114 3.18 -9.46 -3.98
C CYS A 114 4.27 -8.95 -3.03
N ASP A 115 5.51 -9.41 -3.21
CA ASP A 115 6.68 -8.97 -2.45
C ASP A 115 6.95 -7.47 -2.64
N TYR A 116 6.86 -6.98 -3.88
CA TYR A 116 6.98 -5.55 -4.17
C TYR A 116 5.93 -4.72 -3.42
N LEU A 117 4.65 -5.15 -3.45
CA LEU A 117 3.56 -4.45 -2.77
C LEU A 117 3.75 -4.45 -1.26
N TYR A 118 4.23 -5.56 -0.68
CA TYR A 118 4.56 -5.66 0.74
C TYR A 118 5.72 -4.75 1.13
N GLN A 119 6.79 -4.73 0.34
CA GLN A 119 7.91 -3.80 0.55
C GLN A 119 7.48 -2.34 0.40
N LEU A 120 6.59 -2.02 -0.54
CA LEU A 120 6.05 -0.67 -0.69
C LEU A 120 5.22 -0.25 0.53
N ALA A 121 4.35 -1.13 1.03
CA ALA A 121 3.52 -0.86 2.20
C ALA A 121 4.37 -0.67 3.47
N THR A 122 5.39 -1.50 3.67
CA THR A 122 6.33 -1.38 4.80
C THR A 122 7.17 -0.10 4.69
N THR A 123 7.73 0.20 3.51
CA THR A 123 8.47 1.45 3.28
C THR A 123 7.59 2.69 3.51
N PHE A 124 6.31 2.64 3.10
CA PHE A 124 5.35 3.70 3.39
C PHE A 124 5.10 3.84 4.90
N HIS A 125 4.98 2.74 5.64
CA HIS A 125 4.80 2.79 7.09
C HIS A 125 5.99 3.47 7.79
N ASP A 126 7.21 3.14 7.38
CA ASP A 126 8.44 3.78 7.89
C ASP A 126 8.47 5.28 7.58
N PHE A 127 8.14 5.66 6.33
CA PHE A 127 7.98 7.07 5.96
C PHE A 127 6.94 7.76 6.82
N TYR A 128 5.76 7.18 7.00
CA TYR A 128 4.66 7.79 7.75
C TYR A 128 5.02 7.99 9.23
N ASN A 129 5.83 7.11 9.81
CA ASN A 129 6.28 7.22 11.19
C ASN A 129 7.41 8.27 11.36
N ALA A 130 8.24 8.44 10.33
CA ALA A 130 9.39 9.35 10.38
C ALA A 130 9.08 10.78 9.92
N CYS A 131 8.12 10.96 8.99
CA CYS A 131 7.78 12.23 8.39
C CYS A 131 6.33 12.62 8.71
N TYR A 132 6.13 13.79 9.33
CA TYR A 132 4.80 14.31 9.61
C TYR A 132 4.09 14.75 8.31
N VAL A 133 2.92 14.17 8.04
CA VAL A 133 2.16 14.43 6.80
C VAL A 133 1.03 15.44 7.00
N ILE A 134 0.39 15.46 8.17
CA ILE A 134 -0.65 16.42 8.54
C ILE A 134 -0.36 16.88 9.96
N GLU A 135 -0.08 18.16 10.13
CA GLU A 135 -0.08 18.77 11.46
C GLU A 135 -1.53 18.92 11.93
N LYS A 136 -1.87 18.29 13.05
CA LYS A 136 -3.00 18.78 13.84
C LYS A 136 -2.57 20.13 14.39
N LYS A 137 -3.25 21.21 14.01
CA LYS A 137 -3.28 22.38 14.88
C LYS A 137 -3.83 21.89 16.21
N ASP A 138 -3.01 21.92 17.26
CA ASP A 138 -3.50 21.74 18.62
C ASP A 138 -4.68 22.72 18.81
N GLY A 139 -5.84 22.16 19.14
CA GLY A 139 -7.02 22.94 19.44
C GLY A 139 -6.78 23.74 20.72
N GLY A 140 -7.18 25.01 20.68
CA GLY A 140 -7.61 25.71 21.90
C GLY A 140 -8.88 25.11 22.47
#